data_AF-A0AAN6GNA5-F1
#
_entry.id   AF-A0AAN6GNA5-F1
#
_cell.length_a   1.000
_cell.length_b   1.000
_cell.length_c   1.000
_cell.angle_alpha   90.00
_cell.angle_beta   90.00
_cell.angle_gamma   90.00
#
_symmetry.space_group_name_H-M   'P 1'
#
loop_
_entity.id
_entity.type
_entity.pdbx_description
1 polymer ?
#
loop_
_entity_poly.entity_id
_entity_poly.type
_entity_poly.pdbx_seq_one_letter_code
_entity_poly.pdbx_strand_id
1 'polypeptide(L)'
;MLCLHPLLGLHTALVLLTSLAPTNANANAISRSLTTLPLWLQARSGASLGAKCNANSDCYTDYCQDLNCKVTPCHPVCHYAPAAATCKADDQCVSRRCSHGKCEYSALDAYCEEDWDCEPADASPQIRTCQHRKCKTLPLGQCTASTDCTTGHCIHGMCSRLPQRPNAVCSQDSECLTGECLESNSCLSPNGTQILCQGDSFTFCSRFPLGHSCENNGECTEGFCRSGKCVDSQEGDLCHSEDQCTGSAVCGTDGSSGKCHTPQAHSVSPQHVCRADSQCQSSSCVSSLGVTDQWGVELPYSQDLPEQRKCDYLDLGSSACRTFIDCKQGLCKAGKCQMGADGDRCFYNAHCESNVCGANGICQRPASNHLLGVGAPCSTNAQCLTGSCHVSQVTRPYPYNTSILHTVDDVACLAADAGGACHLDSDCDHLVCRSGKCTTIPNGQPCTEPYHCASNYCSVPLGGSSSSSNSGPHNSSKICQLAITHNSCGHDDQCMSGHCELEPCAYGDASECGDIRWCAPVPTLGTCRSDLDCNSYNAVCSTSEHKCVKRAGKTCKTSAECESDVCTKSRCGADPSPTKSITFILTTFTSTASIQSARSSSARTKSLSSSPRYA
;
A
#
# COMPACT_ATOMS: atom_id res chain seq x y z
N MET A 1 50.97 42.52 -11.37
CA MET A 1 52.17 41.65 -11.32
C MET A 1 51.73 40.31 -11.91
N LEU A 2 51.74 40.05 -13.23
CA LEU A 2 52.82 40.10 -14.22
C LEU A 2 54.07 39.33 -13.76
N CYS A 3 54.14 38.05 -14.13
CA CYS A 3 55.35 37.44 -14.70
C CYS A 3 54.96 36.18 -15.51
N LEU A 4 55.48 36.14 -16.72
CA LEU A 4 55.22 35.26 -17.86
C LEU A 4 56.61 34.96 -18.45
N HIS A 5 56.78 33.80 -19.12
CA HIS A 5 57.88 33.34 -20.03
C HIS A 5 58.78 32.18 -19.52
N PRO A 6 59.46 31.40 -20.42
CA PRO A 6 59.15 31.06 -21.83
C PRO A 6 59.47 29.59 -22.26
N LEU A 7 59.21 29.35 -23.56
CA LEU A 7 59.40 28.21 -24.48
C LEU A 7 60.87 27.85 -24.86
N LEU A 8 61.09 26.60 -25.31
CA LEU A 8 62.02 26.10 -26.36
C LEU A 8 61.81 24.56 -26.49
N GLY A 9 61.72 23.85 -27.63
CA GLY A 9 61.85 24.11 -29.07
C GLY A 9 62.42 22.86 -29.80
N LEU A 10 61.83 22.49 -30.97
CA LEU A 10 62.34 21.62 -32.07
C LEU A 10 62.49 20.08 -31.81
N HIS A 11 62.14 19.14 -32.69
CA HIS A 11 62.16 19.13 -34.17
C HIS A 11 61.04 18.29 -34.83
N THR A 12 60.59 18.80 -35.97
CA THR A 12 59.80 18.20 -37.06
C THR A 12 60.63 17.30 -37.98
N ALA A 13 60.04 16.22 -38.50
CA ALA A 13 60.34 15.71 -39.85
C ALA A 13 59.05 15.20 -40.51
N LEU A 14 58.77 15.79 -41.67
CA LEU A 14 57.58 15.68 -42.51
C LEU A 14 57.95 14.86 -43.75
N VAL A 15 57.16 13.84 -44.09
CA VAL A 15 57.12 13.26 -45.46
C VAL A 15 55.67 13.03 -45.84
N LEU A 16 55.21 13.79 -46.84
CA LEU A 16 53.94 13.62 -47.55
C LEU A 16 54.02 12.41 -48.50
N LEU A 17 52.90 11.71 -48.67
CA LEU A 17 52.42 11.31 -50.00
C LEU A 17 50.90 11.08 -49.99
N THR A 18 50.27 11.68 -51.00
CA THR A 18 48.85 11.84 -51.30
C THR A 18 48.20 10.58 -51.88
N SER A 19 46.92 10.33 -51.62
CA SER A 19 45.83 10.47 -52.63
C SER A 19 44.51 9.76 -52.26
N LEU A 20 43.41 10.47 -52.55
CA LEU A 20 42.07 10.05 -53.04
C LEU A 20 41.14 9.18 -52.15
N ALA A 21 39.95 9.74 -51.88
CA ALA A 21 38.78 9.13 -51.25
C ALA A 21 38.06 8.11 -52.17
N PRO A 22 37.13 7.27 -51.65
CA PRO A 22 35.75 7.76 -51.48
C PRO A 22 35.01 7.25 -50.22
N THR A 23 33.93 7.95 -49.91
CA THR A 23 32.84 7.63 -48.97
C THR A 23 32.22 6.25 -49.22
N ASN A 24 32.02 5.42 -48.17
CA ASN A 24 30.72 4.83 -47.81
C ASN A 24 30.80 3.78 -46.67
N ALA A 25 29.75 3.82 -45.84
CA ALA A 25 29.20 2.77 -44.98
C ALA A 25 30.03 2.23 -43.79
N ASN A 26 29.63 2.67 -42.60
CA ASN A 26 29.93 2.04 -41.31
C ASN A 26 29.40 0.60 -41.28
N ALA A 27 30.31 -0.37 -41.26
CA ALA A 27 30.10 -1.68 -40.67
C ALA A 27 31.19 -1.87 -39.61
N ASN A 28 30.80 -1.77 -38.34
CA ASN A 28 31.66 -2.14 -37.21
C ASN A 28 31.88 -3.66 -37.24
N ALA A 29 32.91 -4.09 -37.96
CA ALA A 29 33.46 -5.43 -37.82
C ALA A 29 34.18 -5.50 -36.46
N ILE A 30 33.56 -6.21 -35.51
CA ILE A 30 34.18 -6.59 -34.24
C ILE A 30 35.36 -7.50 -34.57
N SER A 31 36.57 -6.93 -34.56
CA SER A 31 37.81 -7.68 -34.54
C SER A 31 37.96 -8.33 -33.15
N ARG A 32 37.79 -9.65 -33.08
CA ARG A 32 38.18 -10.46 -31.91
C ARG A 32 39.08 -11.59 -32.39
N SER A 33 40.22 -11.72 -31.72
CA SER A 33 41.24 -12.75 -31.92
C SER A 33 40.63 -14.15 -31.90
N LEU A 34 40.44 -14.73 -33.09
CA LEU A 34 40.06 -16.14 -33.24
C LEU A 34 41.27 -17.01 -32.96
N THR A 35 41.21 -17.78 -31.87
CA THR A 35 41.95 -19.05 -31.81
C THR A 35 41.45 -19.92 -32.97
N THR A 36 42.43 -20.39 -33.75
CA THR A 36 42.34 -21.07 -35.04
C THR A 36 41.35 -22.24 -35.09
N LEU A 37 40.15 -21.99 -35.60
CA LEU A 37 39.34 -22.96 -36.33
C LEU A 37 38.96 -22.31 -37.67
N PRO A 38 39.12 -23.01 -38.81
CA PRO A 38 38.99 -22.39 -40.10
C PRO A 38 37.50 -22.21 -40.46
N LEU A 39 37.15 -21.03 -40.98
CA LEU A 39 35.78 -20.54 -41.32
C LEU A 39 34.90 -21.51 -42.12
N TRP A 40 35.47 -22.53 -42.77
CA TRP A 40 34.73 -23.53 -43.54
C TRP A 40 34.13 -24.66 -42.69
N LEU A 41 34.52 -24.83 -41.41
CA LEU A 41 33.84 -25.75 -40.49
C LEU A 41 32.59 -25.15 -39.83
N GLN A 42 32.44 -23.82 -39.82
CA GLN A 42 31.23 -23.14 -39.33
C GLN A 42 30.03 -23.26 -40.29
N ALA A 43 30.25 -23.59 -41.56
CA ALA A 43 29.22 -23.54 -42.61
C ALA A 43 28.28 -24.76 -42.68
N ARG A 44 28.38 -25.74 -41.77
CA ARG A 44 27.54 -26.97 -41.82
C ARG A 44 26.45 -27.08 -40.75
N SER A 45 26.26 -26.12 -39.86
CA SER A 45 25.37 -26.33 -38.69
C SER A 45 24.56 -25.14 -38.17
N GLY A 46 24.35 -24.08 -38.97
CA GLY A 46 23.46 -22.97 -38.63
C GLY A 46 24.04 -21.60 -38.98
N ALA A 47 23.25 -20.54 -38.81
CA ALA A 47 23.63 -19.14 -39.02
C ALA A 47 24.59 -18.64 -37.93
N SER A 48 25.49 -17.72 -38.30
CA SER A 48 26.48 -17.13 -37.39
C SER A 48 25.84 -16.18 -36.38
N LEU A 49 26.55 -15.91 -35.27
CA LEU A 49 26.13 -14.93 -34.27
C LEU A 49 25.78 -13.57 -34.90
N GLY A 50 24.68 -12.97 -34.46
CA GLY A 50 24.13 -11.72 -34.98
C GLY A 50 23.35 -11.84 -36.29
N ALA A 51 23.30 -13.03 -36.92
CA ALA A 51 22.44 -13.27 -38.08
C ALA A 51 20.98 -13.40 -37.66
N LYS A 52 20.05 -12.98 -38.51
CA LYS A 52 18.61 -13.14 -38.26
C LYS A 52 18.23 -14.61 -38.18
N CYS A 53 17.31 -14.92 -37.28
CA CYS A 53 16.77 -16.26 -37.08
C CYS A 53 15.26 -16.19 -36.81
N ASN A 54 14.56 -17.30 -37.04
CA ASN A 54 13.16 -17.49 -36.68
C ASN A 54 12.98 -18.58 -35.61
N ALA A 55 13.95 -19.49 -35.49
CA ALA A 55 13.99 -20.54 -34.49
C ALA A 55 15.42 -20.79 -34.00
N ASN A 56 15.55 -21.38 -32.82
CA ASN A 56 16.83 -21.79 -32.23
C ASN A 56 17.67 -22.63 -33.19
N SER A 57 17.06 -23.59 -33.88
CA SER A 57 17.72 -24.47 -34.86
C SER A 57 18.33 -23.75 -36.05
N ASP A 58 17.92 -22.50 -36.32
CA ASP A 58 18.51 -21.69 -37.39
C ASP A 58 19.91 -21.20 -37.02
N CYS A 59 20.26 -21.21 -35.73
CA CYS A 59 21.50 -20.68 -35.20
C CYS A 59 22.52 -21.79 -34.96
N TYR A 60 23.79 -21.50 -35.26
CA TYR A 60 24.90 -22.39 -34.91
C TYR A 60 24.92 -22.75 -33.42
N THR A 61 24.49 -21.81 -32.58
CA THR A 61 24.42 -21.94 -31.12
C THR A 61 23.15 -22.63 -30.62
N ASP A 62 22.22 -22.98 -31.50
CA ASP A 62 20.88 -23.47 -31.16
C ASP A 62 20.11 -22.48 -30.24
N TYR A 63 20.40 -21.17 -30.37
CA TYR A 63 19.84 -20.11 -29.54
C TYR A 63 19.54 -18.83 -30.34
N CYS A 64 18.25 -18.51 -30.44
CA CYS A 64 17.67 -17.41 -31.19
C CYS A 64 16.81 -16.55 -30.25
N GLN A 65 17.14 -15.26 -30.09
CA GLN A 65 16.46 -14.40 -29.12
C GLN A 65 16.23 -12.97 -29.66
N ASP A 66 15.16 -12.34 -29.19
CA ASP A 66 14.87 -10.92 -29.37
C ASP A 66 15.49 -10.11 -28.22
N LEU A 67 16.67 -9.51 -28.42
CA LEU A 67 17.24 -8.59 -27.43
C LEU A 67 16.79 -7.15 -27.71
N ASN A 68 15.93 -6.62 -26.84
CA ASN A 68 15.72 -5.19 -26.53
C ASN A 68 16.11 -4.16 -27.62
N CYS A 69 15.56 -4.30 -28.83
CA CYS A 69 15.70 -3.28 -29.85
C CYS A 69 14.70 -2.13 -29.56
N LYS A 70 15.21 -0.93 -29.28
CA LYS A 70 14.40 0.31 -29.16
C LYS A 70 13.76 0.75 -30.49
N VAL A 71 13.81 -0.07 -31.53
CA VAL A 71 13.34 0.25 -32.88
C VAL A 71 12.55 -0.93 -33.44
N THR A 72 11.26 -0.73 -33.69
CA THR A 72 10.33 -1.71 -34.26
C THR A 72 10.35 -1.67 -35.80
N PRO A 73 10.20 -2.83 -36.49
CA PRO A 73 10.01 -4.18 -35.94
C PRO A 73 11.33 -4.87 -35.52
N CYS A 74 11.33 -5.48 -34.33
CA CYS A 74 12.42 -6.34 -33.86
C CYS A 74 12.49 -7.61 -34.70
N HIS A 75 13.69 -8.04 -35.07
CA HIS A 75 13.92 -9.34 -35.68
C HIS A 75 14.86 -10.14 -34.76
N PRO A 76 14.55 -11.42 -34.47
CA PRO A 76 15.40 -12.25 -33.64
C PRO A 76 16.74 -12.47 -34.34
N VAL A 77 17.83 -12.54 -33.56
CA VAL A 77 19.15 -12.87 -34.08
C VAL A 77 19.82 -13.97 -33.27
N CYS A 78 20.80 -14.64 -33.86
CA CYS A 78 21.54 -15.72 -33.22
C CYS A 78 22.47 -15.20 -32.13
N HIS A 79 22.33 -15.71 -30.92
CA HIS A 79 23.13 -15.33 -29.74
C HIS A 79 23.93 -16.51 -29.20
N TYR A 80 24.92 -16.25 -28.35
CA TYR A 80 25.55 -17.32 -27.60
C TYR A 80 24.50 -17.99 -26.71
N ALA A 81 24.57 -19.32 -26.59
CA ALA A 81 23.62 -20.06 -25.79
C ALA A 81 23.85 -19.76 -24.30
N PRO A 82 22.78 -19.47 -23.54
CA PRO A 82 22.86 -19.15 -22.14
C PRO A 82 23.22 -20.39 -21.32
N ALA A 83 23.76 -20.21 -20.12
CA ALA A 83 23.88 -21.27 -19.11
C ALA A 83 22.59 -22.09 -19.00
N ALA A 84 22.74 -23.41 -18.82
CA ALA A 84 21.69 -24.43 -18.87
C ALA A 84 20.94 -24.59 -20.23
N ALA A 85 21.21 -23.79 -21.26
CA ALA A 85 20.76 -24.09 -22.62
C ALA A 85 21.46 -25.31 -23.19
N THR A 86 20.83 -25.94 -24.18
CA THR A 86 21.41 -27.06 -24.91
C THR A 86 22.59 -26.63 -25.75
N CYS A 87 23.66 -27.43 -25.75
CA CYS A 87 24.84 -27.21 -26.57
C CYS A 87 25.39 -28.54 -27.09
N LYS A 88 26.14 -28.44 -28.17
CA LYS A 88 26.86 -29.54 -28.84
C LYS A 88 28.38 -29.33 -28.76
N ALA A 89 28.83 -28.09 -28.59
CA ALA A 89 30.23 -27.72 -28.50
C ALA A 89 30.42 -26.52 -27.56
N ASP A 90 31.62 -26.43 -26.98
CA ASP A 90 32.02 -25.38 -26.04
C ASP A 90 31.82 -23.97 -26.61
N ASP A 91 32.18 -23.75 -27.87
CA ASP A 91 32.11 -22.45 -28.52
C ASP A 91 30.69 -21.96 -28.85
N GLN A 92 29.67 -22.77 -28.59
CA GLN A 92 28.26 -22.37 -28.68
C GLN A 92 27.76 -21.65 -27.41
N CYS A 93 28.43 -21.84 -26.28
CA CYS A 93 28.03 -21.29 -24.98
C CYS A 93 28.70 -19.95 -24.67
N VAL A 94 28.01 -19.07 -23.92
CA VAL A 94 28.60 -17.83 -23.37
C VAL A 94 29.85 -18.14 -22.53
N SER A 95 29.76 -19.17 -21.69
CA SER A 95 30.83 -19.66 -20.80
C SER A 95 31.99 -20.34 -21.51
N ARG A 96 31.87 -20.62 -22.81
CA ARG A 96 32.78 -21.47 -23.58
C ARG A 96 32.92 -22.90 -23.04
N ARG A 97 31.90 -23.41 -22.35
CA ARG A 97 31.90 -24.76 -21.78
C ARG A 97 30.56 -25.45 -21.97
N CYS A 98 30.61 -26.58 -22.66
CA CYS A 98 29.48 -27.45 -22.92
C CYS A 98 29.70 -28.79 -22.21
N SER A 99 28.94 -29.03 -21.15
CA SER A 99 29.08 -30.21 -20.30
C SER A 99 27.75 -30.94 -20.24
N HIS A 100 27.78 -32.26 -20.49
CA HIS A 100 26.57 -33.09 -20.56
C HIS A 100 25.48 -32.56 -21.52
N GLY A 101 25.91 -31.90 -22.62
CA GLY A 101 25.01 -31.32 -23.61
C GLY A 101 24.31 -30.03 -23.15
N LYS A 102 24.79 -29.41 -22.06
CA LYS A 102 24.28 -28.16 -21.49
C LYS A 102 25.41 -27.15 -21.29
N CYS A 103 25.12 -25.87 -21.53
CA CYS A 103 26.08 -24.81 -21.27
C CYS A 103 26.30 -24.66 -19.76
N GLU A 104 27.55 -24.69 -19.32
CA GLU A 104 27.91 -24.37 -17.94
C GLU A 104 27.79 -22.86 -17.69
N TYR A 105 27.71 -22.48 -16.43
CA TYR A 105 27.83 -21.08 -16.00
C TYR A 105 29.25 -20.57 -16.21
N SER A 106 29.38 -19.29 -16.54
CA SER A 106 30.65 -18.61 -16.67
C SER A 106 31.38 -18.54 -15.33
N ALA A 107 32.66 -18.89 -15.34
CA ALA A 107 33.53 -18.76 -14.17
C ALA A 107 33.77 -17.29 -13.80
N LEU A 108 34.28 -17.03 -12.59
CA LEU A 108 34.70 -15.68 -12.19
C LEU A 108 35.73 -15.11 -13.18
N ASP A 109 35.57 -13.83 -13.50
CA ASP A 109 36.30 -13.07 -14.52
C ASP A 109 36.15 -13.59 -15.97
N ALA A 110 35.37 -14.65 -16.20
CA ALA A 110 35.03 -15.13 -17.53
C ALA A 110 33.92 -14.26 -18.18
N TYR A 111 33.81 -14.35 -19.50
CA TYR A 111 32.84 -13.58 -20.28
C TYR A 111 31.39 -13.92 -19.91
N CYS A 112 30.53 -12.91 -19.86
CA CYS A 112 29.08 -13.03 -19.68
C CYS A 112 28.36 -11.98 -20.52
N GLU A 113 27.08 -12.22 -20.80
CA GLU A 113 26.18 -11.26 -21.43
C GLU A 113 25.15 -10.73 -20.43
N GLU A 114 24.66 -11.58 -19.52
CA GLU A 114 23.66 -11.26 -18.50
C GLU A 114 24.04 -11.85 -17.12
N ASP A 115 23.40 -11.38 -16.05
CA ASP A 115 23.72 -11.81 -14.68
C ASP A 115 23.56 -13.32 -14.45
N TRP A 116 22.55 -13.93 -15.10
CA TRP A 116 22.28 -15.37 -14.95
C TRP A 116 23.36 -16.24 -15.61
N ASP A 117 24.25 -15.69 -16.46
CA ASP A 117 25.42 -16.42 -16.96
C ASP A 117 26.39 -16.82 -15.83
N CYS A 118 26.36 -16.11 -14.71
CA CYS A 118 27.41 -16.17 -13.69
C CYS A 118 27.11 -17.09 -12.50
N GLU A 119 25.89 -17.64 -12.39
CA GLU A 119 25.44 -18.33 -11.17
C GLU A 119 24.65 -19.64 -11.41
N PRO A 120 25.04 -20.76 -10.78
CA PRO A 120 24.24 -21.98 -10.84
C PRO A 120 22.88 -21.83 -10.17
N ALA A 121 21.86 -22.47 -10.75
CA ALA A 121 20.47 -22.43 -10.29
C ALA A 121 20.25 -22.79 -8.79
N ASP A 122 21.23 -23.44 -8.16
CA ASP A 122 21.17 -23.92 -6.77
C ASP A 122 22.01 -23.07 -5.78
N ALA A 123 22.65 -21.97 -6.22
CA ALA A 123 23.36 -21.06 -5.34
C ALA A 123 22.44 -19.96 -4.79
N SER A 124 22.20 -19.99 -3.48
CA SER A 124 21.51 -18.95 -2.72
C SER A 124 22.15 -17.55 -2.90
N PRO A 125 21.35 -16.49 -2.78
CA PRO A 125 20.98 -15.62 -3.90
C PRO A 125 22.11 -14.66 -4.33
N GLN A 126 22.34 -14.51 -5.63
CA GLN A 126 22.94 -13.32 -6.25
C GLN A 126 24.26 -12.86 -5.61
N ILE A 127 25.24 -13.75 -5.49
CA ILE A 127 26.59 -13.38 -5.10
C ILE A 127 27.41 -12.97 -6.34
N ARG A 128 26.94 -13.19 -7.57
CA ARG A 128 27.64 -12.83 -8.80
C ARG A 128 26.74 -12.11 -9.82
N THR A 129 27.35 -11.19 -10.54
CA THR A 129 26.71 -10.36 -11.58
C THR A 129 27.64 -10.25 -12.78
N CYS A 130 27.06 -10.01 -13.94
CA CYS A 130 27.78 -9.71 -15.16
C CYS A 130 28.12 -8.21 -15.24
N GLN A 131 29.28 -7.84 -14.71
CA GLN A 131 29.75 -6.46 -14.74
C GLN A 131 30.84 -6.29 -15.79
N HIS A 132 30.67 -5.32 -16.70
CA HIS A 132 31.61 -5.08 -17.81
C HIS A 132 31.89 -6.34 -18.67
N ARG A 133 30.85 -7.15 -18.91
CA ARG A 133 30.91 -8.44 -19.63
C ARG A 133 31.81 -9.49 -18.98
N LYS A 134 32.02 -9.38 -17.67
CA LYS A 134 32.71 -10.40 -16.90
C LYS A 134 31.93 -10.76 -15.64
N CYS A 135 31.94 -12.04 -15.27
CA CYS A 135 31.35 -12.46 -14.02
C CYS A 135 32.17 -11.95 -12.84
N LYS A 136 31.53 -11.20 -11.96
CA LYS A 136 32.11 -10.62 -10.76
C LYS A 136 31.25 -10.95 -9.56
N THR A 137 31.89 -11.10 -8.42
CA THR A 137 31.29 -11.31 -7.12
C THR A 137 30.81 -9.98 -6.54
N LEU A 138 29.55 -9.91 -6.13
CA LEU A 138 28.92 -8.78 -5.41
C LEU A 138 29.52 -8.62 -4.00
N PRO A 139 29.31 -7.47 -3.32
CA PRO A 139 29.74 -7.29 -1.93
C PRO A 139 29.25 -8.44 -1.03
N LEU A 140 30.04 -8.78 0.00
CA LEU A 140 29.89 -9.93 0.91
C LEU A 140 30.22 -11.30 0.31
N GLY A 141 30.35 -11.42 -1.01
CA GLY A 141 30.72 -12.69 -1.63
C GLY A 141 32.18 -13.07 -1.40
N GLN A 142 32.48 -14.37 -1.38
CA GLN A 142 33.84 -14.86 -1.23
C GLN A 142 34.70 -14.52 -2.47
N CYS A 143 35.97 -14.19 -2.24
CA CYS A 143 36.93 -13.88 -3.28
C CYS A 143 38.32 -14.41 -2.96
N THR A 144 39.10 -14.63 -4.01
CA THR A 144 40.52 -14.99 -3.93
C THR A 144 41.43 -13.86 -4.41
N ALA A 145 40.90 -13.00 -5.29
CA ALA A 145 41.59 -11.83 -5.82
C ALA A 145 40.64 -10.63 -5.86
N SER A 146 41.22 -9.42 -5.80
CA SER A 146 40.46 -8.16 -5.90
C SER A 146 39.74 -8.01 -7.25
N THR A 147 40.28 -8.63 -8.30
CA THR A 147 39.63 -8.72 -9.61
C THR A 147 38.36 -9.55 -9.59
N ASP A 148 38.13 -10.40 -8.60
CA ASP A 148 36.92 -11.23 -8.53
C ASP A 148 35.69 -10.37 -8.19
N CYS A 149 35.89 -9.20 -7.58
CA CYS A 149 34.84 -8.39 -6.97
C CYS A 149 34.33 -7.28 -7.90
N THR A 150 33.03 -6.98 -7.82
CA THR A 150 32.42 -5.82 -8.49
C THR A 150 32.97 -4.49 -7.96
N THR A 151 33.37 -4.50 -6.69
CA THR A 151 34.02 -3.37 -6.02
C THR A 151 35.49 -3.23 -6.42
N GLY A 152 36.09 -4.25 -7.04
CA GLY A 152 37.52 -4.30 -7.32
C GLY A 152 38.39 -4.52 -6.07
N HIS A 153 37.82 -4.93 -4.93
CA HIS A 153 38.56 -5.15 -3.69
C HIS A 153 38.15 -6.44 -2.99
N CYS A 154 39.14 -7.29 -2.74
CA CYS A 154 39.01 -8.52 -1.97
C CYS A 154 39.76 -8.35 -0.64
N ILE A 155 39.00 -8.17 0.44
CA ILE A 155 39.53 -7.87 1.78
C ILE A 155 39.17 -9.04 2.68
N HIS A 156 40.16 -9.66 3.32
CA HIS A 156 39.99 -10.86 4.15
C HIS A 156 39.21 -12.01 3.48
N GLY A 157 39.36 -12.17 2.16
CA GLY A 157 38.68 -13.22 1.40
C GLY A 157 37.21 -12.93 1.07
N MET A 158 36.74 -11.70 1.29
CA MET A 158 35.40 -11.25 0.92
C MET A 158 35.43 -9.97 0.06
N CYS A 159 34.56 -9.93 -0.94
CA CYS A 159 34.36 -8.76 -1.77
C CYS A 159 33.75 -7.64 -0.93
N SER A 160 34.49 -6.56 -0.82
CA SER A 160 34.16 -5.46 0.07
C SER A 160 34.37 -4.14 -0.66
N ARG A 161 33.69 -3.08 -0.22
CA ARG A 161 34.02 -1.72 -0.64
C ARG A 161 35.31 -1.26 0.02
N LEU A 162 35.97 -0.24 -0.54
CA LEU A 162 37.02 0.47 0.22
C LEU A 162 36.41 1.07 1.48
N PRO A 163 37.20 1.32 2.55
CA PRO A 163 36.73 2.06 3.72
C PRO A 163 36.05 3.37 3.31
N GLN A 164 34.76 3.44 3.56
CA GLN A 164 33.87 4.55 3.24
C GLN A 164 33.78 5.50 4.42
N ARG A 165 33.31 6.70 4.13
CA ARG A 165 33.03 7.74 5.13
C ARG A 165 31.74 7.44 5.90
N PRO A 166 31.54 8.14 7.03
CA PRO A 166 30.27 8.11 7.74
C PRO A 166 29.06 8.32 6.83
N ASN A 167 27.92 7.72 7.20
CA ASN A 167 26.65 7.76 6.47
C ASN A 167 26.66 7.04 5.10
N ALA A 168 27.78 6.44 4.67
CA ALA A 168 27.82 5.62 3.47
C ALA A 168 27.26 4.22 3.75
N VAL A 169 26.58 3.63 2.76
CA VAL A 169 26.11 2.24 2.86
C VAL A 169 27.30 1.30 3.06
N CYS A 170 27.18 0.42 4.04
CA CYS A 170 28.16 -0.63 4.33
C CYS A 170 27.46 -1.95 4.56
N SER A 171 28.22 -3.03 4.50
CA SER A 171 27.75 -4.36 4.88
C SER A 171 28.66 -5.02 5.91
N GLN A 172 29.85 -4.46 6.16
CA GLN A 172 30.78 -4.91 7.20
C GLN A 172 31.52 -3.71 7.80
N ASP A 173 31.96 -3.86 9.05
CA ASP A 173 32.79 -2.89 9.78
C ASP A 173 34.06 -2.47 9.02
N SER A 174 34.68 -3.41 8.31
CA SER A 174 35.89 -3.16 7.51
C SER A 174 35.67 -2.21 6.33
N GLU A 175 34.41 -2.01 5.92
CA GLU A 175 34.03 -1.07 4.87
C GLU A 175 33.87 0.36 5.39
N CYS A 176 34.12 0.62 6.67
CA CYS A 176 33.93 1.91 7.29
C CYS A 176 35.24 2.46 7.84
N LEU A 177 35.52 3.75 7.59
CA LEU A 177 36.67 4.43 8.18
C LEU A 177 36.59 4.51 9.71
N THR A 178 35.39 4.42 10.27
CA THR A 178 35.16 4.27 11.72
C THR A 178 35.46 2.88 12.22
N GLY A 179 35.46 1.87 11.34
CA GLY A 179 35.52 0.47 11.71
C GLY A 179 34.18 -0.09 12.24
N GLU A 180 33.06 0.61 12.00
CA GLU A 180 31.75 0.18 12.48
C GLU A 180 30.65 0.44 11.43
N CYS A 181 29.89 -0.61 11.14
CA CYS A 181 28.74 -0.61 10.25
C CYS A 181 27.47 -0.87 11.07
N LEU A 182 26.59 0.13 11.17
CA LEU A 182 25.44 0.11 12.08
C LEU A 182 24.12 0.14 11.32
N GLU A 183 23.12 -0.55 11.86
CA GLU A 183 21.74 -0.38 11.40
C GLU A 183 21.24 1.02 11.74
N SER A 184 20.87 1.80 10.73
CA SER A 184 20.32 3.14 10.91
C SER A 184 19.52 3.55 9.69
N ASN A 185 18.34 4.13 9.91
CA ASN A 185 17.58 4.79 8.85
C ASN A 185 17.84 6.31 8.81
N SER A 186 18.55 6.84 9.82
CA SER A 186 18.84 8.26 9.98
C SER A 186 20.34 8.54 9.81
N CYS A 187 20.63 9.45 8.89
CA CYS A 187 21.97 9.94 8.59
C CYS A 187 22.03 11.46 8.82
N LEU A 188 23.23 12.03 8.81
CA LEU A 188 23.39 13.49 8.81
C LEU A 188 23.88 13.99 7.46
N SER A 189 23.22 15.02 6.96
CA SER A 189 23.71 15.82 5.83
C SER A 189 24.97 16.61 6.22
N PRO A 190 25.74 17.18 5.26
CA PRO A 190 27.01 17.83 5.56
C PRO A 190 26.96 18.97 6.59
N ASN A 191 25.82 19.67 6.70
CA ASN A 191 25.65 20.73 7.70
C ASN A 191 25.27 20.21 9.10
N GLY A 192 25.01 18.91 9.23
CA GLY A 192 24.53 18.24 10.45
C GLY A 192 23.01 18.14 10.58
N THR A 193 22.25 18.48 9.53
CA THR A 193 20.79 18.26 9.53
C THR A 193 20.51 16.78 9.36
N GLN A 194 19.58 16.27 10.16
CA GLN A 194 19.11 14.89 10.08
C GLN A 194 18.36 14.65 8.77
N ILE A 195 18.71 13.57 8.10
CA ILE A 195 18.12 13.13 6.84
C ILE A 195 17.92 11.62 6.86
N LEU A 196 17.03 11.12 6.01
CA LEU A 196 16.98 9.69 5.72
C LEU A 196 18.28 9.28 5.02
N CYS A 197 18.86 8.16 5.45
CA CYS A 197 20.02 7.60 4.80
C CYS A 197 19.70 7.23 3.34
N GLN A 198 20.62 7.52 2.41
CA GLN A 198 20.40 7.22 0.99
C GLN A 198 20.92 5.82 0.64
N GLY A 199 20.03 4.96 0.14
CA GLY A 199 20.37 3.64 -0.41
C GLY A 199 19.33 2.58 -0.08
N ASP A 200 19.39 1.43 -0.78
CA ASP A 200 18.49 0.29 -0.56
C ASP A 200 18.95 -0.63 0.59
N SER A 201 19.77 -0.12 1.51
CA SER A 201 20.34 -0.86 2.64
C SER A 201 19.87 -0.27 3.96
N PHE A 202 19.83 -1.08 5.02
CA PHE A 202 19.54 -0.65 6.38
C PHE A 202 20.80 -0.38 7.22
N THR A 203 21.99 -0.68 6.67
CA THR A 203 23.28 -0.55 7.37
C THR A 203 24.17 0.52 6.73
N PHE A 204 24.69 1.41 7.58
CA PHE A 204 25.52 2.56 7.19
C PHE A 204 26.72 2.72 8.13
N CYS A 205 27.80 3.28 7.60
CA CYS A 205 29.00 3.54 8.39
C CYS A 205 28.71 4.52 9.51
N SER A 206 29.13 4.16 10.72
CA SER A 206 28.96 5.00 11.90
C SER A 206 29.67 6.36 11.73
N ARG A 207 29.31 7.31 12.58
CA ARG A 207 29.90 8.66 12.58
C ARG A 207 31.15 8.70 13.46
N PHE A 208 31.99 9.71 13.25
CA PHE A 208 33.23 9.88 13.96
C PHE A 208 33.00 10.46 15.37
N PRO A 209 33.57 9.87 16.42
CA PRO A 209 33.50 10.44 17.76
C PRO A 209 34.37 11.69 17.89
N LEU A 210 34.24 12.42 18.99
CA LEU A 210 35.04 13.61 19.28
C LEU A 210 36.56 13.32 19.18
N GLY A 211 37.30 14.28 18.63
CA GLY A 211 38.74 14.22 18.41
C GLY A 211 39.19 13.61 17.08
N HIS A 212 38.31 12.89 16.38
CA HIS A 212 38.60 12.30 15.06
C HIS A 212 38.61 13.35 13.95
N SER A 213 39.32 13.02 12.87
CA SER A 213 39.35 13.86 11.68
C SER A 213 38.01 13.81 10.94
N CYS A 214 37.54 14.97 10.47
CA CYS A 214 36.30 15.12 9.72
C CYS A 214 36.46 16.20 8.64
N GLU A 215 35.55 16.23 7.68
CA GLU A 215 35.44 17.31 6.69
C GLU A 215 34.21 18.19 6.89
N ASN A 216 33.15 17.66 7.49
CA ASN A 216 31.89 18.38 7.68
C ASN A 216 31.15 17.89 8.93
N ASN A 217 30.14 18.62 9.37
CA ASN A 217 29.43 18.35 10.62
C ASN A 217 28.66 17.02 10.58
N GLY A 218 28.20 16.60 9.40
CA GLY A 218 27.46 15.35 9.24
C GLY A 218 28.30 14.09 9.46
N GLU A 219 29.63 14.23 9.48
CA GLU A 219 30.56 13.13 9.76
C GLU A 219 30.77 12.90 11.27
N CYS A 220 30.38 13.84 12.14
CA CYS A 220 30.58 13.72 13.58
C CYS A 220 29.38 13.07 14.27
N THR A 221 29.63 12.14 15.18
CA THR A 221 28.61 11.50 16.03
C THR A 221 27.96 12.52 16.93
N GLU A 222 28.78 13.40 17.49
CA GLU A 222 28.34 14.56 18.25
C GLU A 222 29.24 15.78 17.99
N GLY A 223 28.69 16.97 18.17
CA GLY A 223 29.43 18.23 18.06
C GLY A 223 29.59 18.74 16.63
N PHE A 224 30.72 19.43 16.38
CA PHE A 224 30.98 20.13 15.12
C PHE A 224 32.33 19.74 14.53
N CYS A 225 32.41 19.78 13.20
CA CYS A 225 33.68 19.65 12.51
C CYS A 225 34.39 21.01 12.44
N ARG A 226 35.37 21.23 13.34
CA ARG A 226 36.17 22.47 13.37
C ARG A 226 37.63 22.15 13.12
N SER A 227 38.24 22.89 12.21
CA SER A 227 39.65 22.70 11.85
C SER A 227 39.97 21.24 11.46
N GLY A 228 39.02 20.58 10.78
CA GLY A 228 39.14 19.20 10.33
C GLY A 228 39.04 18.16 11.43
N LYS A 229 38.51 18.49 12.61
CA LYS A 229 38.27 17.55 13.71
C LYS A 229 36.89 17.70 14.33
N CYS A 230 36.30 16.59 14.75
CA CYS A 230 35.08 16.61 15.55
C CYS A 230 35.41 17.16 16.94
N VAL A 231 34.74 18.24 17.34
CA VAL A 231 34.98 18.92 18.62
C VAL A 231 33.67 19.22 19.31
N ASP A 232 33.77 19.40 20.63
CA ASP A 232 32.63 19.77 21.47
C ASP A 232 31.93 21.04 20.97
N SER A 233 30.61 21.03 21.16
CA SER A 233 29.78 22.22 21.00
C SER A 233 30.09 23.26 22.07
N GLN A 234 29.83 24.51 21.73
CA GLN A 234 29.91 25.66 22.63
C GLN A 234 28.55 26.33 22.72
N GLU A 235 28.30 26.98 23.85
CA GLU A 235 27.10 27.78 24.08
C GLU A 235 26.95 28.83 22.97
N GLY A 236 25.79 28.84 22.29
CA GLY A 236 25.48 29.75 21.20
C GLY A 236 25.89 29.27 19.80
N ASP A 237 26.52 28.10 19.67
CA ASP A 237 26.82 27.49 18.37
C ASP A 237 25.55 27.24 17.57
N LEU A 238 25.54 27.54 16.27
CA LEU A 238 24.40 27.25 15.41
C LEU A 238 24.29 25.73 15.18
N CYS A 239 23.13 25.17 15.46
CA CYS A 239 22.83 23.76 15.32
C CYS A 239 21.59 23.55 14.43
N HIS A 240 21.58 22.42 13.75
CA HIS A 240 20.49 21.93 12.90
C HIS A 240 19.89 20.63 13.42
N SER A 241 20.58 19.93 14.31
CA SER A 241 20.10 18.74 15.01
C SER A 241 20.67 18.68 16.41
N GLU A 242 20.05 17.87 17.27
CA GLU A 242 20.49 17.66 18.64
C GLU A 242 21.90 17.10 18.73
N ASP A 243 22.28 16.23 17.80
CA ASP A 243 23.61 15.59 17.78
C ASP A 243 24.75 16.61 17.72
N GLN A 244 24.50 17.81 17.20
CA GLN A 244 25.52 18.86 17.15
C GLN A 244 25.78 19.53 18.51
N CYS A 245 24.90 19.31 19.50
CA CYS A 245 25.05 19.85 20.85
C CYS A 245 25.52 18.72 21.79
N THR A 246 26.73 18.87 22.32
CA THR A 246 27.43 17.88 23.14
C THR A 246 27.13 18.02 24.63
N GLY A 247 27.31 16.93 25.38
CA GLY A 247 27.11 16.89 26.82
C GLY A 247 25.64 17.12 27.22
N SER A 248 25.39 18.19 27.97
CA SER A 248 24.04 18.54 28.42
C SER A 248 23.37 19.63 27.56
N ALA A 249 24.02 20.10 26.50
CA ALA A 249 23.42 21.10 25.63
C ALA A 249 22.33 20.49 24.72
N VAL A 250 21.30 21.27 24.41
CA VAL A 250 20.24 20.93 23.45
C VAL A 250 20.21 21.94 22.32
N CYS A 251 19.73 21.54 21.15
CA CYS A 251 19.53 22.45 20.03
C CYS A 251 18.21 23.21 20.21
N GLY A 252 18.30 24.53 20.38
CA GLY A 252 17.13 25.35 20.67
C GLY A 252 16.09 25.37 19.55
N THR A 253 14.95 24.71 19.76
CA THR A 253 13.78 24.73 18.86
C THR A 253 12.79 25.85 19.18
N ASP A 254 12.84 26.40 20.41
CA ASP A 254 11.74 27.20 20.97
C ASP A 254 12.14 28.69 21.06
N GLY A 255 12.15 29.39 19.92
CA GLY A 255 12.51 30.82 19.89
C GLY A 255 14.00 31.11 20.15
N SER A 256 14.81 30.13 20.55
CA SER A 256 16.27 30.18 20.64
C SER A 256 16.96 29.73 19.34
N SER A 257 16.44 30.20 18.19
CA SER A 257 17.14 30.37 16.90
C SER A 257 18.03 29.24 16.33
N GLY A 258 17.84 27.96 16.69
CA GLY A 258 18.74 26.90 16.21
C GLY A 258 20.17 27.06 16.76
N LYS A 259 20.29 27.25 18.07
CA LYS A 259 21.59 27.34 18.77
C LYS A 259 21.69 26.33 19.90
N CYS A 260 22.89 25.78 20.09
CA CYS A 260 23.21 24.95 21.24
C CYS A 260 23.18 25.81 22.51
N HIS A 261 22.44 25.35 23.50
CA HIS A 261 22.42 25.97 24.82
C HIS A 261 22.24 24.90 25.89
N THR A 262 22.68 25.18 27.12
CA THR A 262 22.45 24.28 28.26
C THR A 262 21.26 24.78 29.09
N PRO A 263 20.11 24.09 29.09
CA PRO A 263 18.98 24.48 29.91
C PRO A 263 19.32 24.50 31.39
N GLN A 264 18.71 25.42 32.13
CA GLN A 264 18.83 25.45 33.59
C GLN A 264 18.15 24.23 34.20
N ALA A 265 18.53 23.89 35.44
CA ALA A 265 17.90 22.81 36.17
C ALA A 265 16.39 23.08 36.33
N HIS A 266 15.56 22.08 36.04
CA HIS A 266 14.10 22.14 36.10
C HIS A 266 13.46 23.30 35.31
N SER A 267 14.09 23.74 34.21
CA SER A 267 13.54 24.81 33.37
C SER A 267 12.83 24.32 32.11
N VAL A 268 13.06 23.07 31.69
CA VAL A 268 12.50 22.53 30.45
C VAL A 268 11.12 21.93 30.70
N SER A 269 10.12 22.42 29.98
CA SER A 269 8.75 21.94 30.07
C SER A 269 8.56 20.56 29.42
N PRO A 270 7.48 19.83 29.75
CA PRO A 270 7.15 18.57 29.10
C PRO A 270 7.12 18.67 27.56
N GLN A 271 7.40 17.55 26.90
CA GLN A 271 7.46 17.39 25.44
C GLN A 271 8.57 18.17 24.72
N HIS A 272 9.32 19.02 25.43
CA HIS A 272 10.48 19.70 24.87
C HIS A 272 11.74 18.84 25.00
N VAL A 273 12.70 19.07 24.11
CA VAL A 273 13.92 18.25 24.02
C VAL A 273 14.79 18.39 25.27
N CYS A 274 15.38 17.28 25.70
CA CYS A 274 16.27 17.21 26.85
C CYS A 274 17.43 16.23 26.62
N ARG A 275 18.52 16.42 27.36
CA ARG A 275 19.65 15.48 27.45
C ARG A 275 19.72 14.78 28.80
N ALA A 276 19.22 15.42 29.86
CA ALA A 276 19.31 14.91 31.22
C ALA A 276 18.04 15.20 32.03
N ASP A 277 17.71 14.27 32.94
CA ASP A 277 16.55 14.35 33.84
C ASP A 277 16.50 15.65 34.65
N SER A 278 17.66 16.14 35.09
CA SER A 278 17.79 17.37 35.87
C SER A 278 17.34 18.64 35.14
N GLN A 279 17.23 18.60 33.81
CA GLN A 279 16.77 19.74 33.01
C GLN A 279 15.24 19.86 33.02
N CYS A 280 14.56 18.73 33.18
CA CYS A 280 13.12 18.62 33.04
C CYS A 280 12.39 19.06 34.30
N GLN A 281 11.28 19.78 34.12
CA GLN A 281 10.33 20.07 35.19
C GLN A 281 9.74 18.79 35.80
N SER A 282 9.53 17.76 34.98
CA SER A 282 9.12 16.42 35.41
C SER A 282 10.23 15.62 36.07
N SER A 283 11.47 16.12 36.07
CA SER A 283 12.66 15.37 36.52
C SER A 283 12.90 14.06 35.77
N SER A 284 12.36 13.93 34.55
CA SER A 284 12.46 12.73 33.72
C SER A 284 12.61 13.10 32.25
N CYS A 285 13.66 12.59 31.61
CA CYS A 285 13.97 12.79 30.20
C CYS A 285 13.92 11.45 29.46
N VAL A 286 12.94 11.23 28.58
CA VAL A 286 12.63 9.90 28.00
C VAL A 286 12.76 9.88 26.48
N SER A 287 13.20 8.77 25.90
CA SER A 287 13.33 8.62 24.42
C SER A 287 11.99 8.43 23.72
N SER A 288 11.01 7.81 24.39
CA SER A 288 9.77 7.36 23.76
C SER A 288 8.54 8.01 24.37
N LEU A 289 8.43 9.33 24.17
CA LEU A 289 7.28 10.11 24.58
C LEU A 289 6.28 10.20 23.43
N GLY A 290 5.04 9.72 23.65
CA GLY A 290 3.93 10.04 22.76
C GLY A 290 3.71 11.55 22.79
N VAL A 291 4.03 12.25 21.70
CA VAL A 291 3.96 13.70 21.61
C VAL A 291 2.59 14.15 21.14
N THR A 292 2.14 15.26 21.70
CA THR A 292 0.88 15.87 21.33
C THR A 292 1.13 17.19 20.61
N ASP A 293 0.16 17.58 19.78
CA ASP A 293 0.16 18.92 19.20
C ASP A 293 -0.20 19.99 20.25
N GLN A 294 -0.28 21.25 19.83
CA GLN A 294 -0.66 22.37 20.70
C GLN A 294 -2.07 22.23 21.31
N TRP A 295 -2.91 21.32 20.78
CA TRP A 295 -4.26 21.03 21.25
C TRP A 295 -4.31 19.81 22.17
N GLY A 296 -3.15 19.16 22.42
CA GLY A 296 -3.07 17.95 23.22
C GLY A 296 -3.50 16.70 22.47
N VAL A 297 -3.64 16.74 21.14
CA VAL A 297 -3.96 15.58 20.31
C VAL A 297 -2.67 14.85 19.96
N GLU A 298 -2.64 13.53 20.14
CA GLU A 298 -1.48 12.71 19.81
C GLU A 298 -1.12 12.86 18.34
N LEU A 299 0.14 13.20 18.07
CA LEU A 299 0.66 13.27 16.71
C LEU A 299 1.05 11.86 16.29
N PRO A 300 0.68 11.41 15.07
CA PRO A 300 1.14 10.14 14.56
C PRO A 300 2.67 10.15 14.54
N TYR A 301 3.26 9.15 15.20
CA TYR A 301 4.72 8.97 15.18
C TYR A 301 5.17 8.75 13.74
N SER A 302 5.84 9.75 13.16
CA SER A 302 6.54 9.57 11.89
C SER A 302 7.79 8.76 12.21
N GLN A 303 7.77 7.48 11.84
CA GLN A 303 8.90 6.54 12.02
C GLN A 303 10.18 6.97 11.28
N ASP A 304 10.12 8.07 10.52
CA ASP A 304 11.17 8.55 9.63
C ASP A 304 12.23 9.41 10.34
N LEU A 305 11.97 9.87 11.57
CA LEU A 305 12.92 10.63 12.37
C LEU A 305 13.24 9.87 13.66
N PRO A 306 14.53 9.81 14.07
CA PRO A 306 14.89 9.12 15.29
C PRO A 306 14.31 9.82 16.52
N GLU A 307 13.92 9.00 17.49
CA GLU A 307 13.35 9.45 18.75
C GLU A 307 14.32 10.40 19.48
N GLN A 308 13.94 11.68 19.52
CA GLN A 308 14.60 12.65 20.38
C GLN A 308 14.12 12.47 21.80
N ARG A 309 15.05 12.48 22.76
CA ARG A 309 14.67 12.48 24.18
C ARG A 309 13.94 13.77 24.53
N LYS A 310 12.81 13.64 25.21
CA LYS A 310 11.94 14.75 25.60
C LYS A 310 11.61 14.66 27.08
N CYS A 311 11.35 15.82 27.69
CA CYS A 311 10.91 15.84 29.08
C CYS A 311 9.54 15.19 29.19
N ASP A 312 9.42 14.21 30.10
CA ASP A 312 8.17 13.49 30.33
C ASP A 312 7.08 14.45 30.85
N TYR A 313 5.84 14.01 30.76
CA TYR A 313 4.70 14.70 31.34
C TYR A 313 4.80 14.79 32.87
N LEU A 314 4.16 15.81 33.45
CA LEU A 314 4.11 16.03 34.89
C LEU A 314 3.11 15.07 35.56
N ASP A 315 3.52 14.43 36.65
CA ASP A 315 2.65 13.61 37.48
C ASP A 315 1.62 14.45 38.24
N LEU A 316 0.53 13.83 38.68
CA LEU A 316 -0.45 14.46 39.56
C LEU A 316 0.21 15.04 40.83
N GLY A 317 -0.18 16.26 41.18
CA GLY A 317 0.37 17.03 42.30
C GLY A 317 1.60 17.87 41.93
N SER A 318 2.28 17.56 40.83
CA SER A 318 3.44 18.31 40.34
C SER A 318 3.04 19.74 39.97
N SER A 319 3.92 20.69 40.26
CA SER A 319 3.75 22.10 39.93
C SER A 319 4.39 22.49 38.60
N ALA A 320 4.16 23.73 38.18
CA ALA A 320 4.70 24.36 36.97
C ALA A 320 4.09 23.86 35.64
N CYS A 321 2.94 23.18 35.68
CA CYS A 321 2.15 22.99 34.47
C CYS A 321 1.65 24.36 33.96
N ARG A 322 1.59 24.51 32.64
CA ARG A 322 1.06 25.69 31.95
C ARG A 322 -0.35 25.41 31.47
N THR A 323 -0.56 24.23 30.88
CA THR A 323 -1.87 23.74 30.43
C THR A 323 -2.00 22.23 30.69
N PHE A 324 -3.13 21.62 30.33
CA PHE A 324 -3.32 20.18 30.56
C PHE A 324 -2.35 19.32 29.76
N ILE A 325 -1.80 19.82 28.64
CA ILE A 325 -0.84 19.10 27.79
C ILE A 325 0.50 18.84 28.49
N ASP A 326 0.76 19.54 29.60
CA ASP A 326 1.95 19.32 30.40
C ASP A 326 1.74 18.19 31.43
N CYS A 327 0.50 17.77 31.67
CA CYS A 327 0.13 16.79 32.68
C CYS A 327 -0.04 15.40 32.05
N LYS A 328 0.48 14.37 32.72
CA LYS A 328 0.34 12.98 32.28
C LYS A 328 -1.11 12.52 32.29
N GLN A 329 -1.85 13.04 33.27
CA GLN A 329 -3.29 12.91 33.42
C GLN A 329 -3.82 14.10 34.22
N GLY A 330 -5.13 14.30 34.22
CA GLY A 330 -5.75 15.44 34.88
C GLY A 330 -5.68 16.73 34.07
N LEU A 331 -5.88 17.85 34.76
CA LEU A 331 -5.90 19.21 34.25
C LEU A 331 -4.80 20.02 34.93
N CYS A 332 -4.34 21.09 34.27
CA CYS A 332 -3.50 22.07 34.92
C CYS A 332 -4.35 23.13 35.65
N LYS A 333 -4.38 23.03 36.98
CA LYS A 333 -5.15 23.92 37.86
C LYS A 333 -4.23 24.66 38.81
N ALA A 334 -4.27 25.99 38.76
CA ALA A 334 -3.39 26.84 39.56
C ALA A 334 -1.91 26.46 39.44
N GLY A 335 -1.47 26.09 38.23
CA GLY A 335 -0.10 25.64 37.96
C GLY A 335 0.27 24.28 38.54
N LYS A 336 -0.71 23.44 38.91
CA LYS A 336 -0.49 22.05 39.33
C LYS A 336 -1.34 21.06 38.54
N CYS A 337 -0.80 19.88 38.27
CA CYS A 337 -1.55 18.79 37.66
C CYS A 337 -2.51 18.15 38.68
N GLN A 338 -3.81 18.19 38.41
CA GLN A 338 -4.85 17.72 39.32
C GLN A 338 -6.02 17.14 38.52
N MET A 339 -6.70 16.13 39.05
CA MET A 339 -7.91 15.62 38.42
C MET A 339 -9.03 16.70 38.44
N GLY A 340 -9.82 16.74 37.37
CA GLY A 340 -11.01 17.57 37.25
C GLY A 340 -12.17 16.97 38.05
N ALA A 341 -12.78 17.79 38.90
CA ALA A 341 -14.03 17.49 39.56
C ALA A 341 -15.21 17.65 38.59
N ASP A 342 -16.38 17.15 39.00
CA ASP A 342 -17.60 17.31 38.21
C ASP A 342 -17.88 18.79 37.90
N GLY A 343 -18.13 19.09 36.62
CA GLY A 343 -18.35 20.45 36.11
C GLY A 343 -17.09 21.13 35.53
N ASP A 344 -15.90 20.59 35.75
CA ASP A 344 -14.68 21.09 35.12
C ASP A 344 -14.63 20.80 33.62
N ARG A 345 -13.92 21.64 32.87
CA ARG A 345 -13.68 21.40 31.45
C ARG A 345 -12.58 20.36 31.26
N CYS A 346 -12.80 19.42 30.36
CA CYS A 346 -11.91 18.31 30.07
C CYS A 346 -11.83 18.04 28.58
N PHE A 347 -10.82 17.25 28.20
CA PHE A 347 -10.57 16.85 26.82
C PHE A 347 -10.48 15.33 26.69
N TYR A 348 -9.92 14.67 27.71
CA TYR A 348 -9.87 13.22 27.86
C TYR A 348 -10.58 12.76 29.14
N ASN A 349 -11.07 11.53 29.17
CA ASN A 349 -11.64 10.88 30.34
C ASN A 349 -10.67 10.87 31.53
N ALA A 350 -9.39 10.62 31.25
CA ALA A 350 -8.30 10.65 32.22
C ALA A 350 -8.05 12.04 32.83
N HIS A 351 -8.73 13.09 32.36
CA HIS A 351 -8.69 14.40 33.01
C HIS A 351 -9.61 14.49 34.24
N CYS A 352 -10.56 13.57 34.41
CA CYS A 352 -11.65 13.69 35.37
C CYS A 352 -11.53 12.68 36.52
N GLU A 353 -11.86 13.08 37.74
CA GLU A 353 -11.90 12.17 38.91
C GLU A 353 -12.89 11.01 38.70
N SER A 354 -13.96 11.27 37.96
CA SER A 354 -14.94 10.26 37.56
C SER A 354 -14.46 9.32 36.46
N ASN A 355 -13.28 9.60 35.88
CA ASN A 355 -12.76 9.01 34.65
C ASN A 355 -13.72 9.12 33.46
N VAL A 356 -14.59 10.13 33.43
CA VAL A 356 -15.45 10.43 32.29
C VAL A 356 -15.48 11.92 31.99
N CYS A 357 -15.05 12.23 30.78
CA CYS A 357 -15.21 13.51 30.12
C CYS A 357 -16.36 13.40 29.11
N GLY A 358 -17.47 14.07 29.39
CA GLY A 358 -18.64 14.05 28.50
C GLY A 358 -18.32 14.55 27.10
N ALA A 359 -19.17 14.23 26.12
CA ALA A 359 -19.01 14.70 24.74
C ALA A 359 -19.05 16.25 24.63
N ASN A 360 -19.63 16.91 25.64
CA ASN A 360 -19.61 18.36 25.82
C ASN A 360 -18.29 18.91 26.41
N GLY A 361 -17.29 18.07 26.65
CA GLY A 361 -16.00 18.46 27.24
C GLY A 361 -16.10 18.85 28.72
N ILE A 362 -17.02 18.23 29.47
CA ILE A 362 -17.21 18.49 30.90
C ILE A 362 -17.05 17.20 31.71
N CYS A 363 -16.26 17.26 32.78
CA CYS A 363 -16.12 16.16 33.73
C CYS A 363 -17.45 15.90 34.41
N GLN A 364 -17.87 14.64 34.40
CA GLN A 364 -19.12 14.23 35.01
C GLN A 364 -19.04 12.79 35.50
N ARG A 365 -19.72 12.49 36.61
CA ARG A 365 -20.00 11.10 37.00
C ARG A 365 -21.06 10.49 36.09
N PRO A 366 -20.75 9.39 35.37
CA PRO A 366 -21.73 8.72 34.55
C PRO A 366 -22.79 8.07 35.43
N ALA A 367 -24.02 8.01 34.93
CA ALA A 367 -25.03 7.17 35.53
C ALA A 367 -24.63 5.68 35.36
N SER A 368 -24.70 4.89 36.43
CA SER A 368 -24.29 3.48 36.45
C SER A 368 -25.41 2.52 35.99
N ASN A 369 -26.28 2.97 35.09
CA ASN A 369 -27.58 2.34 34.82
C ASN A 369 -27.73 1.77 33.40
N HIS A 370 -26.64 1.43 32.70
CA HIS A 370 -26.67 0.86 31.34
C HIS A 370 -27.46 1.71 30.32
N LEU A 371 -27.47 3.05 30.47
CA LEU A 371 -28.25 3.93 29.61
C LEU A 371 -27.43 4.65 28.54
N LEU A 372 -26.10 4.50 28.55
CA LEU A 372 -25.26 5.19 27.57
C LEU A 372 -25.33 4.46 26.23
N GLY A 373 -25.82 5.16 25.20
CA GLY A 373 -25.82 4.69 23.82
C GLY A 373 -24.43 4.82 23.17
N VAL A 374 -24.34 4.41 21.91
CA VAL A 374 -23.07 4.40 21.16
C VAL A 374 -22.42 5.78 21.04
N GLY A 375 -21.09 5.83 21.16
CA GLY A 375 -20.29 7.06 21.12
C GLY A 375 -20.36 7.89 22.40
N ALA A 376 -21.19 7.52 23.37
CA ALA A 376 -21.21 8.18 24.67
C ALA A 376 -19.93 7.83 25.46
N PRO A 377 -19.22 8.80 26.04
CA PRO A 377 -18.04 8.54 26.87
C PRO A 377 -18.39 7.69 28.09
N CYS A 378 -17.54 6.71 28.38
CA CYS A 378 -17.74 5.75 29.46
C CYS A 378 -16.41 5.41 30.13
N SER A 379 -16.48 4.93 31.38
CA SER A 379 -15.35 4.41 32.13
C SER A 379 -15.44 2.90 32.34
N THR A 380 -16.63 2.30 32.24
CA THR A 380 -16.85 0.87 32.42
C THR A 380 -17.92 0.33 31.48
N ASN A 381 -17.81 -0.96 31.14
CA ASN A 381 -18.80 -1.70 30.35
C ASN A 381 -20.23 -1.60 30.91
N ALA A 382 -20.39 -1.51 32.24
CA ALA A 382 -21.69 -1.45 32.90
C ALA A 382 -22.46 -0.14 32.67
N GLN A 383 -21.81 0.89 32.14
CA GLN A 383 -22.47 2.15 31.82
C GLN A 383 -23.11 2.12 30.43
N CYS A 384 -22.56 1.30 29.53
CA CYS A 384 -23.01 1.18 28.16
C CYS A 384 -24.22 0.25 28.06
N LEU A 385 -25.21 0.68 27.28
CA LEU A 385 -26.38 -0.13 26.91
C LEU A 385 -25.94 -1.43 26.24
N THR A 386 -24.92 -1.34 25.39
CA THR A 386 -24.32 -2.44 24.64
C THR A 386 -23.45 -3.35 25.51
N GLY A 387 -23.12 -2.92 26.74
CA GLY A 387 -22.21 -3.64 27.63
C GLY A 387 -20.73 -3.53 27.22
N SER A 388 -20.39 -2.66 26.28
CA SER A 388 -19.05 -2.56 25.69
C SER A 388 -18.52 -1.13 25.72
N CYS A 389 -17.41 -0.90 26.43
CA CYS A 389 -16.76 0.40 26.64
C CYS A 389 -15.29 0.29 26.23
N HIS A 390 -14.94 0.86 25.08
CA HIS A 390 -13.61 0.69 24.45
C HIS A 390 -13.11 1.99 23.82
N VAL A 391 -11.83 2.02 23.46
CA VAL A 391 -11.22 3.14 22.74
C VAL A 391 -11.94 3.35 21.41
N SER A 392 -12.37 4.59 21.18
CA SER A 392 -13.09 5.06 20.01
C SER A 392 -12.82 6.55 19.81
N GLN A 393 -13.26 7.09 18.68
CA GLN A 393 -13.12 8.50 18.37
C GLN A 393 -14.25 9.31 18.99
N VAL A 394 -13.89 10.26 19.87
CA VAL A 394 -14.85 11.16 20.52
C VAL A 394 -14.51 12.59 20.15
N THR A 395 -15.50 13.32 19.62
CA THR A 395 -15.38 14.75 19.36
C THR A 395 -15.76 15.55 20.60
N ARG A 396 -14.85 16.40 21.09
CA ARG A 396 -15.07 17.26 22.25
C ARG A 396 -14.62 18.70 22.02
N PRO A 397 -15.20 19.69 22.73
CA PRO A 397 -14.70 21.04 22.75
C PRO A 397 -13.34 21.14 23.44
N TYR A 398 -12.45 21.98 22.91
CA TYR A 398 -11.18 22.25 23.56
C TYR A 398 -11.39 22.98 24.91
N PRO A 399 -10.74 22.55 26.01
CA PRO A 399 -11.04 23.07 27.36
C PRO A 399 -10.89 24.58 27.52
N TYR A 400 -9.96 25.20 26.80
CA TYR A 400 -9.70 26.64 26.89
C TYR A 400 -10.42 27.46 25.80
N ASN A 401 -11.01 26.80 24.79
CA ASN A 401 -11.79 27.45 23.74
C ASN A 401 -12.87 26.51 23.20
N THR A 402 -14.09 26.65 23.71
CA THR A 402 -15.21 25.75 23.39
C THR A 402 -15.75 25.87 21.98
N SER A 403 -15.33 26.91 21.24
CA SER A 403 -15.73 27.09 19.84
C SER A 403 -14.96 26.16 18.90
N ILE A 404 -13.88 25.54 19.38
CA ILE A 404 -13.04 24.62 18.63
C ILE A 404 -13.37 23.19 19.09
N LEU A 405 -13.72 22.34 18.13
CA LEU A 405 -13.98 20.92 18.35
C LEU A 405 -12.82 20.10 17.78
N HIS A 406 -12.38 19.10 18.53
CA HIS A 406 -11.37 18.14 18.09
C HIS A 406 -11.86 16.72 18.36
N THR A 407 -11.47 15.80 17.49
CA THR A 407 -11.67 14.37 17.67
C THR A 407 -10.42 13.79 18.31
N VAL A 408 -10.62 13.02 19.37
CA VAL A 408 -9.56 12.33 20.09
C VAL A 408 -9.90 10.86 20.26
N ASP A 409 -8.88 10.01 20.35
CA ASP A 409 -9.06 8.62 20.75
C ASP A 409 -9.20 8.55 22.27
N ASP A 410 -10.34 8.07 22.73
CA ASP A 410 -10.67 7.93 24.16
C ASP A 410 -11.74 6.84 24.32
N VAL A 411 -12.14 6.53 25.55
CA VAL A 411 -13.08 5.43 25.80
C VAL A 411 -14.53 5.89 25.65
N ALA A 412 -15.28 5.19 24.81
CA ALA A 412 -16.71 5.39 24.57
C ALA A 412 -17.46 4.07 24.37
N CYS A 413 -18.78 4.12 24.46
CA CYS A 413 -19.63 2.95 24.25
C CYS A 413 -19.61 2.54 22.78
N LEU A 414 -19.28 1.28 22.51
CA LEU A 414 -19.32 0.71 21.15
C LEU A 414 -20.69 0.18 20.81
N ALA A 415 -20.95 0.06 19.51
CA ALA A 415 -22.16 -0.55 18.98
C ALA A 415 -22.23 -2.04 19.33
N ALA A 416 -23.44 -2.55 19.53
CA ALA A 416 -23.69 -3.92 19.91
C ALA A 416 -23.78 -4.83 18.68
N ASP A 417 -23.19 -6.01 18.80
CA ASP A 417 -23.35 -7.11 17.84
C ASP A 417 -24.78 -7.66 17.82
N ALA A 418 -25.04 -8.57 16.89
CA ALA A 418 -26.30 -9.29 16.78
C ALA A 418 -26.73 -9.92 18.12
N GLY A 419 -27.97 -9.63 18.54
CA GLY A 419 -28.56 -10.08 19.79
C GLY A 419 -28.30 -9.19 21.01
N GLY A 420 -27.38 -8.23 20.91
CA GLY A 420 -27.09 -7.25 21.95
C GLY A 420 -28.23 -6.24 22.16
N ALA A 421 -28.21 -5.53 23.29
CA ALA A 421 -29.27 -4.58 23.66
C ALA A 421 -29.14 -3.24 22.92
N CYS A 422 -30.26 -2.61 22.60
CA CYS A 422 -30.31 -1.34 21.87
C CYS A 422 -31.58 -0.53 22.18
N HIS A 423 -31.52 0.77 21.90
CA HIS A 423 -32.69 1.65 21.88
C HIS A 423 -32.93 2.26 20.50
N LEU A 424 -31.86 2.49 19.74
CA LEU A 424 -31.86 3.07 18.40
C LEU A 424 -31.05 2.18 17.44
N ASP A 425 -31.29 2.31 16.14
CA ASP A 425 -30.53 1.57 15.12
C ASP A 425 -29.02 1.90 15.20
N SER A 426 -28.64 3.12 15.59
CA SER A 426 -27.24 3.53 15.82
C SER A 426 -26.56 2.82 17.00
N ASP A 427 -27.32 2.14 17.87
CA ASP A 427 -26.74 1.35 18.95
C ASP A 427 -26.19 0.00 18.49
N CYS A 428 -26.43 -0.36 17.23
CA CYS A 428 -26.15 -1.67 16.68
C CYS A 428 -25.07 -1.60 15.62
N ASP A 429 -24.07 -2.49 15.70
CA ASP A 429 -22.98 -2.51 14.74
C ASP A 429 -23.49 -3.06 13.41
N HIS A 430 -23.66 -2.18 12.42
CA HIS A 430 -24.16 -2.53 11.11
C HIS A 430 -25.51 -3.30 11.10
N LEU A 431 -26.35 -3.13 12.13
CA LEU A 431 -27.63 -3.83 12.32
C LEU A 431 -28.74 -2.85 12.71
N VAL A 432 -29.97 -3.33 12.92
CA VAL A 432 -31.08 -2.48 13.37
C VAL A 432 -31.63 -2.90 14.72
N CYS A 433 -32.13 -1.92 15.46
CA CYS A 433 -32.72 -2.14 16.76
C CYS A 433 -34.19 -2.52 16.64
N ARG A 434 -34.53 -3.75 17.01
CA ARG A 434 -35.91 -4.27 16.99
C ARG A 434 -36.21 -4.97 18.30
N SER A 435 -37.30 -4.55 18.95
CA SER A 435 -37.72 -5.09 20.26
C SER A 435 -36.60 -5.02 21.32
N GLY A 436 -35.79 -3.97 21.28
CA GLY A 436 -34.66 -3.76 22.19
C GLY A 436 -33.44 -4.64 21.93
N LYS A 437 -33.36 -5.32 20.77
CA LYS A 437 -32.18 -6.10 20.36
C LYS A 437 -31.68 -5.74 18.96
N CYS A 438 -30.37 -5.79 18.78
CA CYS A 438 -29.73 -5.65 17.48
C CYS A 438 -29.97 -6.89 16.62
N THR A 439 -30.59 -6.72 15.46
CA THR A 439 -30.97 -7.83 14.56
C THR A 439 -30.81 -7.42 13.12
N THR A 440 -30.63 -8.40 12.23
CA THR A 440 -30.73 -8.17 10.79
C THR A 440 -32.20 -8.07 10.37
N ILE A 441 -32.43 -7.30 9.31
CA ILE A 441 -33.72 -7.17 8.64
C ILE A 441 -33.90 -8.36 7.68
N PRO A 442 -35.01 -9.11 7.79
CA PRO A 442 -35.33 -10.18 6.85
C PRO A 442 -35.57 -9.65 5.42
N ASN A 443 -35.30 -10.49 4.42
CA ASN A 443 -35.63 -10.20 3.03
C ASN A 443 -37.13 -9.84 2.87
N GLY A 444 -37.41 -8.83 2.07
CA GLY A 444 -38.74 -8.28 1.81
C GLY A 444 -39.14 -7.08 2.69
N GLN A 445 -38.35 -6.75 3.72
CA GLN A 445 -38.64 -5.64 4.64
C GLN A 445 -37.85 -4.36 4.27
N PRO A 446 -38.33 -3.16 4.63
CA PRO A 446 -37.65 -1.90 4.34
C PRO A 446 -36.26 -1.79 4.97
N CYS A 447 -35.32 -1.18 4.26
CA CYS A 447 -33.96 -0.93 4.71
C CYS A 447 -33.44 0.43 4.21
N THR A 448 -32.39 0.93 4.84
CA THR A 448 -31.68 2.15 4.44
C THR A 448 -30.32 1.83 3.84
N GLU A 449 -29.63 0.87 4.43
CA GLU A 449 -28.25 0.46 4.12
C GLU A 449 -28.15 -1.05 3.90
N PRO A 450 -27.19 -1.52 3.08
CA PRO A 450 -27.06 -2.93 2.71
C PRO A 450 -26.88 -3.86 3.91
N TYR A 451 -26.04 -3.46 4.86
CA TYR A 451 -25.65 -4.26 6.01
C TYR A 451 -26.77 -4.48 7.04
N HIS A 452 -27.82 -3.65 7.00
CA HIS A 452 -29.02 -3.91 7.80
C HIS A 452 -29.71 -5.22 7.41
N CYS A 453 -29.51 -5.71 6.18
CA CYS A 453 -30.19 -6.88 5.66
C CYS A 453 -29.43 -8.18 5.97
N ALA A 454 -30.15 -9.26 6.25
CA ALA A 454 -29.54 -10.58 6.43
C ALA A 454 -28.70 -11.04 5.22
N SER A 455 -29.10 -10.58 4.02
CA SER A 455 -28.40 -10.77 2.75
C SER A 455 -27.27 -9.79 2.46
N ASN A 456 -27.02 -8.82 3.35
CA ASN A 456 -26.14 -7.66 3.13
C ASN A 456 -26.48 -6.85 1.86
N TYR A 457 -27.75 -6.88 1.41
CA TYR A 457 -28.17 -6.21 0.18
C TYR A 457 -29.51 -5.49 0.34
N CYS A 458 -29.45 -4.17 0.18
CA CYS A 458 -30.57 -3.23 0.32
C CYS A 458 -30.79 -2.46 -0.98
N SER A 459 -31.86 -2.77 -1.70
CA SER A 459 -32.13 -2.16 -3.00
C SER A 459 -33.62 -1.89 -3.20
N VAL A 460 -33.93 -0.99 -4.13
CA VAL A 460 -35.32 -0.77 -4.56
C VAL A 460 -35.90 -2.06 -5.17
N PRO A 461 -37.17 -2.41 -4.93
CA PRO A 461 -37.80 -3.57 -5.57
C PRO A 461 -37.68 -3.47 -7.10
N LEU A 462 -37.03 -4.45 -7.72
CA LEU A 462 -36.93 -4.56 -9.17
C LEU A 462 -38.32 -4.87 -9.73
N GLY A 463 -38.98 -3.86 -10.33
CA GLY A 463 -40.38 -3.93 -10.77
C GLY A 463 -41.14 -2.61 -10.58
N GLY A 464 -40.63 -1.69 -9.76
CA GLY A 464 -41.00 -0.28 -9.82
C GLY A 464 -40.11 0.41 -10.85
N SER A 465 -40.68 1.06 -11.87
CA SER A 465 -39.93 1.73 -12.94
C SER A 465 -38.90 2.72 -12.38
N SER A 466 -37.63 2.29 -12.29
CA SER A 466 -36.49 3.14 -11.94
C SER A 466 -35.63 3.35 -13.19
N SER A 467 -36.17 4.10 -14.15
CA SER A 467 -35.39 4.79 -15.16
C SER A 467 -35.19 6.23 -14.70
N SER A 468 -34.21 6.48 -13.85
CA SER A 468 -33.50 7.77 -13.75
C SER A 468 -32.43 7.68 -12.65
N SER A 469 -31.20 7.41 -13.06
CA SER A 469 -30.02 7.91 -12.38
C SER A 469 -30.02 9.43 -12.57
N ASN A 470 -30.12 10.18 -11.47
CA ASN A 470 -30.11 11.64 -11.34
C ASN A 470 -31.48 12.35 -11.41
N SER A 471 -32.22 12.41 -10.28
CA SER A 471 -32.84 13.64 -9.74
C SER A 471 -33.81 13.37 -8.56
N GLY A 472 -33.45 13.84 -7.35
CA GLY A 472 -34.38 14.14 -6.26
C GLY A 472 -34.76 13.02 -5.26
N PRO A 473 -35.07 13.36 -3.99
CA PRO A 473 -35.40 12.41 -2.93
C PRO A 473 -36.86 11.95 -3.06
N HIS A 474 -37.17 11.11 -4.04
CA HIS A 474 -38.48 10.49 -4.14
C HIS A 474 -38.44 9.03 -3.68
N ASN A 475 -38.87 8.84 -2.43
CA ASN A 475 -39.40 7.65 -1.72
C ASN A 475 -39.72 6.36 -2.53
N SER A 476 -38.77 5.76 -3.24
CA SER A 476 -38.79 4.32 -3.47
C SER A 476 -38.12 3.67 -2.25
N SER A 477 -38.94 3.23 -1.29
CA SER A 477 -38.47 2.53 -0.09
C SER A 477 -37.63 1.32 -0.50
N LYS A 478 -36.31 1.37 -0.26
CA LYS A 478 -35.44 0.22 -0.45
C LYS A 478 -35.89 -0.90 0.49
N ILE A 479 -35.76 -2.14 0.04
CA ILE A 479 -36.05 -3.33 0.83
C ILE A 479 -34.86 -4.28 0.81
N CYS A 480 -34.76 -5.12 1.83
CA CYS A 480 -33.79 -6.20 1.88
C CYS A 480 -34.14 -7.25 0.85
N GLN A 481 -33.16 -7.70 0.07
CA GLN A 481 -33.36 -8.77 -0.91
C GLN A 481 -32.09 -9.60 -1.01
N LEU A 482 -32.17 -10.80 -1.57
CA LEU A 482 -30.97 -11.57 -1.90
C LEU A 482 -30.05 -10.75 -2.83
N ALA A 483 -28.75 -10.85 -2.61
CA ALA A 483 -27.73 -10.12 -3.34
C ALA A 483 -27.65 -10.61 -4.80
N ILE A 484 -27.44 -9.66 -5.72
CA ILE A 484 -27.17 -9.95 -7.14
C ILE A 484 -25.75 -10.52 -7.33
N THR A 485 -25.46 -11.00 -8.53
CA THR A 485 -24.13 -11.49 -8.95
C THR A 485 -23.02 -10.50 -8.60
N HIS A 486 -21.86 -11.00 -8.15
CA HIS A 486 -20.64 -10.24 -7.82
C HIS A 486 -20.76 -9.25 -6.65
N ASN A 487 -21.85 -9.28 -5.88
CA ASN A 487 -21.84 -8.62 -4.57
C ASN A 487 -21.10 -9.47 -3.54
N SER A 488 -20.49 -8.82 -2.56
CA SER A 488 -19.87 -9.51 -1.44
C SER A 488 -20.90 -10.31 -0.63
N CYS A 489 -20.49 -11.48 -0.17
CA CYS A 489 -21.29 -12.37 0.65
C CYS A 489 -20.39 -13.13 1.65
N GLY A 490 -20.95 -13.53 2.79
CA GLY A 490 -20.33 -14.47 3.72
C GLY A 490 -20.92 -15.88 3.59
N HIS A 491 -22.18 -16.00 3.16
CA HIS A 491 -22.93 -17.26 3.12
C HIS A 491 -23.81 -17.38 1.88
N ASP A 492 -24.08 -18.62 1.48
CA ASP A 492 -24.88 -18.98 0.29
C ASP A 492 -26.31 -18.42 0.33
N ASP A 493 -26.92 -18.35 1.51
CA ASP A 493 -28.28 -17.85 1.74
C ASP A 493 -28.43 -16.33 1.57
N GLN A 494 -27.31 -15.63 1.37
CA GLN A 494 -27.30 -14.21 1.05
C GLN A 494 -27.43 -13.94 -0.45
N CYS A 495 -27.16 -14.94 -1.29
CA CYS A 495 -27.06 -14.80 -2.74
C CYS A 495 -28.31 -15.28 -3.47
N MET A 496 -28.71 -14.56 -4.53
CA MET A 496 -29.85 -14.98 -5.37
C MET A 496 -29.60 -16.34 -6.06
N SER A 497 -28.34 -16.64 -6.37
CA SER A 497 -27.89 -17.92 -6.91
C SER A 497 -27.90 -19.06 -5.88
N GLY A 498 -27.97 -18.74 -4.59
CA GLY A 498 -27.73 -19.69 -3.51
C GLY A 498 -26.25 -20.11 -3.37
N HIS A 499 -25.32 -19.37 -3.97
CA HIS A 499 -23.89 -19.70 -3.96
C HIS A 499 -23.01 -18.47 -3.74
N CYS A 500 -22.23 -18.52 -2.66
CA CYS A 500 -21.23 -17.54 -2.27
C CYS A 500 -19.83 -18.11 -2.47
N GLU A 501 -19.16 -17.68 -3.54
CA GLU A 501 -17.92 -18.28 -4.04
C GLU A 501 -16.73 -17.32 -3.86
N LEU A 502 -15.51 -17.85 -3.81
CA LEU A 502 -14.30 -17.02 -3.81
C LEU A 502 -14.10 -16.38 -5.20
N GLU A 503 -13.76 -15.10 -5.24
CA GLU A 503 -13.46 -14.43 -6.50
C GLU A 503 -12.22 -15.06 -7.16
N PRO A 504 -12.28 -15.49 -8.43
CA PRO A 504 -11.10 -15.94 -9.15
C PRO A 504 -10.16 -14.75 -9.39
N CYS A 505 -8.99 -14.78 -8.76
CA CYS A 505 -7.96 -13.76 -8.89
C CYS A 505 -7.62 -13.51 -10.37
N ALA A 506 -7.86 -12.31 -10.87
CA ALA A 506 -7.65 -11.97 -12.28
C ALA A 506 -6.19 -12.09 -12.73
N TYR A 507 -5.22 -12.12 -11.81
CA TYR A 507 -3.78 -12.06 -12.08
C TYR A 507 -2.94 -13.24 -11.56
N GLY A 508 -3.57 -14.35 -11.15
CA GLY A 508 -2.86 -15.63 -10.96
C GLY A 508 -2.11 -15.84 -9.65
N ASP A 509 -1.86 -14.81 -8.83
CA ASP A 509 -1.34 -14.97 -7.47
C ASP A 509 -2.45 -14.86 -6.43
N ALA A 510 -2.79 -16.00 -5.82
CA ALA A 510 -3.85 -16.13 -4.82
C ALA A 510 -3.52 -15.41 -3.49
N SER A 511 -2.28 -14.99 -3.27
CA SER A 511 -1.85 -14.32 -2.03
C SER A 511 -2.23 -12.85 -1.94
N GLU A 512 -2.54 -12.18 -3.06
CA GLU A 512 -2.81 -10.73 -3.07
C GLU A 512 -4.30 -10.36 -3.00
N CYS A 513 -5.21 -11.28 -3.31
CA CYS A 513 -6.64 -10.94 -3.44
C CYS A 513 -7.48 -11.10 -2.16
N GLY A 514 -6.93 -11.65 -1.07
CA GLY A 514 -7.66 -11.90 0.17
C GLY A 514 -8.83 -12.90 0.02
N ASP A 515 -9.43 -13.29 1.14
CA ASP A 515 -10.58 -14.22 1.18
C ASP A 515 -11.92 -13.53 0.84
N ILE A 516 -11.94 -12.70 -0.22
CA ILE A 516 -13.17 -11.97 -0.57
C ILE A 516 -14.12 -12.92 -1.32
N ARG A 517 -15.31 -13.14 -0.75
CA ARG A 517 -16.36 -14.00 -1.30
C ARG A 517 -17.54 -13.21 -1.86
N TRP A 518 -18.04 -13.66 -3.01
CA TRP A 518 -18.97 -12.94 -3.87
C TRP A 518 -20.08 -13.87 -4.37
N CYS A 519 -21.26 -13.32 -4.63
CA CYS A 519 -22.38 -14.11 -5.12
C CYS A 519 -22.14 -14.58 -6.57
N ALA A 520 -22.18 -15.88 -6.79
CA ALA A 520 -22.09 -16.47 -8.11
C ALA A 520 -23.29 -16.07 -8.98
N PRO A 521 -23.17 -16.04 -10.32
CA PRO A 521 -24.31 -15.81 -11.20
C PRO A 521 -25.35 -16.94 -11.07
N VAL A 522 -26.64 -16.58 -11.14
CA VAL A 522 -27.71 -17.58 -11.23
C VAL A 522 -27.47 -18.45 -12.48
N PRO A 523 -27.49 -19.80 -12.35
CA PRO A 523 -27.24 -20.70 -13.47
C PRO A 523 -28.31 -20.57 -14.56
N THR A 524 -27.99 -21.01 -15.79
CA THR A 524 -28.96 -21.01 -16.90
C THR A 524 -30.22 -21.81 -16.53
N LEU A 525 -31.39 -21.26 -16.88
CA LEU A 525 -32.73 -21.71 -16.48
C LEU A 525 -33.08 -21.52 -14.99
N GLY A 526 -32.15 -21.01 -14.17
CA GLY A 526 -32.42 -20.61 -12.79
C GLY A 526 -33.27 -19.34 -12.70
N THR A 527 -34.04 -19.20 -11.62
CA THR A 527 -34.95 -18.06 -11.42
C THR A 527 -34.18 -16.76 -11.17
N CYS A 528 -34.56 -15.70 -11.88
CA CYS A 528 -33.95 -14.37 -11.78
C CYS A 528 -35.01 -13.28 -11.64
N ARG A 529 -34.63 -12.14 -11.07
CA ARG A 529 -35.46 -10.93 -10.97
C ARG A 529 -35.08 -9.93 -12.06
N SER A 530 -33.80 -9.88 -12.41
CA SER A 530 -33.25 -8.97 -13.42
C SER A 530 -32.00 -9.56 -14.07
N ASP A 531 -31.54 -8.93 -15.15
CA ASP A 531 -30.30 -9.30 -15.86
C ASP A 531 -29.07 -9.34 -14.95
N LEU A 532 -29.06 -8.56 -13.85
CA LEU A 532 -27.97 -8.52 -12.89
C LEU A 532 -27.86 -9.78 -12.01
N ASP A 533 -28.95 -10.55 -11.89
CA ASP A 533 -28.91 -11.86 -11.22
C ASP A 533 -28.22 -12.92 -12.10
N CYS A 534 -28.15 -12.68 -13.41
CA CYS A 534 -27.54 -13.58 -14.37
C CYS A 534 -26.08 -13.18 -14.65
N ASN A 535 -25.34 -14.06 -15.33
CA ASN A 535 -24.03 -13.70 -15.87
C ASN A 535 -24.21 -12.67 -17.00
N SER A 536 -24.00 -11.39 -16.71
CA SER A 536 -24.26 -10.26 -17.62
C SER A 536 -23.56 -10.38 -18.99
N TYR A 537 -22.43 -11.09 -19.06
CA TYR A 537 -21.67 -11.36 -20.30
C TYR A 537 -22.29 -12.45 -21.19
N ASN A 538 -23.09 -13.35 -20.60
CA ASN A 538 -23.52 -14.59 -21.26
C ASN A 538 -25.05 -14.81 -21.24
N ALA A 539 -25.76 -14.19 -20.31
CA ALA A 539 -27.17 -14.44 -20.05
C ALA A 539 -27.92 -13.15 -19.67
N VAL A 540 -29.24 -13.21 -19.78
CA VAL A 540 -30.23 -12.20 -19.41
C VAL A 540 -31.37 -12.86 -18.66
N CYS A 541 -32.14 -12.08 -17.93
CA CYS A 541 -33.34 -12.56 -17.29
C CYS A 541 -34.52 -12.50 -18.27
N SER A 542 -35.04 -13.66 -18.66
CA SER A 542 -36.21 -13.74 -19.53
C SER A 542 -37.39 -12.99 -18.91
N THR A 543 -37.98 -12.08 -19.69
CA THR A 543 -39.11 -11.25 -19.25
C THR A 543 -40.41 -12.03 -19.12
N SER A 544 -40.54 -13.18 -19.79
CA SER A 544 -41.74 -14.02 -19.78
C SER A 544 -41.69 -15.10 -18.69
N GLU A 545 -40.52 -15.69 -18.45
CA GLU A 545 -40.36 -16.83 -17.52
C GLU A 545 -39.60 -16.50 -16.24
N HIS A 546 -39.00 -15.31 -16.13
CA HIS A 546 -38.12 -14.94 -15.01
C HIS A 546 -37.00 -15.96 -14.77
N LYS A 547 -36.38 -16.43 -15.87
CA LYS A 547 -35.25 -17.37 -15.87
C LYS A 547 -34.03 -16.80 -16.58
N CYS A 548 -32.84 -17.12 -16.10
CA CYS A 548 -31.60 -16.75 -16.78
C CYS A 548 -31.45 -17.55 -18.09
N VAL A 549 -31.57 -16.87 -19.22
CA VAL A 549 -31.42 -17.43 -20.57
C VAL A 549 -30.22 -16.80 -21.26
N LYS A 550 -29.56 -17.55 -22.14
CA LYS A 550 -28.31 -17.17 -22.80
C LYS A 550 -28.57 -16.24 -23.99
N ARG A 551 -27.69 -15.26 -24.15
CA ARG A 551 -27.71 -14.31 -25.28
C ARG A 551 -27.36 -15.01 -26.60
N ALA A 552 -27.73 -14.38 -27.72
CA ALA A 552 -27.38 -14.86 -29.06
C ALA A 552 -25.87 -15.17 -29.22
N GLY A 553 -25.57 -16.26 -29.93
CA GLY A 553 -24.20 -16.73 -30.20
C GLY A 553 -23.56 -17.56 -29.07
N LYS A 554 -24.14 -17.60 -27.88
CA LYS A 554 -23.66 -18.41 -26.74
C LYS A 554 -24.04 -19.87 -26.89
N THR A 555 -23.25 -20.76 -26.27
CA THR A 555 -23.43 -22.21 -26.39
C THR A 555 -24.66 -22.69 -25.62
N CYS A 556 -25.50 -23.50 -26.24
CA CYS A 556 -26.75 -24.00 -25.66
C CYS A 556 -26.89 -25.51 -25.86
N LYS A 557 -27.61 -26.18 -24.94
CA LYS A 557 -28.02 -27.59 -25.12
C LYS A 557 -29.47 -27.72 -25.56
N THR A 558 -30.33 -26.81 -25.12
CA THR A 558 -31.75 -26.80 -25.46
C THR A 558 -32.20 -25.42 -25.91
N SER A 559 -33.28 -25.34 -26.68
CA SER A 559 -33.88 -24.08 -27.12
C SER A 559 -34.29 -23.17 -25.96
N ALA A 560 -34.80 -23.74 -24.87
CA ALA A 560 -35.23 -22.99 -23.68
C ALA A 560 -34.06 -22.27 -22.97
N GLU A 561 -32.81 -22.67 -23.22
CA GLU A 561 -31.64 -21.98 -22.68
C GLU A 561 -31.36 -20.66 -23.40
N CYS A 562 -32.05 -20.33 -24.49
CA CYS A 562 -31.75 -19.18 -25.33
C CYS A 562 -32.83 -18.11 -25.22
N GLU A 563 -32.41 -16.85 -25.18
CA GLU A 563 -33.33 -15.70 -25.22
C GLU A 563 -34.27 -15.74 -26.44
N SER A 564 -33.81 -16.29 -27.56
CA SER A 564 -34.57 -16.44 -28.80
C SER A 564 -35.44 -17.70 -28.88
N ASP A 565 -35.45 -18.54 -27.85
CA ASP A 565 -36.03 -19.90 -27.85
C ASP A 565 -35.50 -20.82 -28.98
N VAL A 566 -34.36 -20.48 -29.60
CA VAL A 566 -33.79 -21.20 -30.73
C VAL A 566 -32.35 -21.59 -30.43
N CYS A 567 -32.10 -22.89 -30.21
CA CYS A 567 -30.77 -23.47 -30.11
C CYS A 567 -30.45 -24.24 -31.39
N THR A 568 -29.54 -23.72 -32.23
CA THR A 568 -29.13 -24.37 -33.49
C THR A 568 -27.63 -24.56 -33.53
N LYS A 569 -27.17 -25.75 -33.90
CA LYS A 569 -25.73 -26.12 -33.91
C LYS A 569 -25.05 -25.81 -32.56
N SER A 570 -25.75 -26.10 -31.46
CA SER A 570 -25.31 -25.84 -30.09
C SER A 570 -25.02 -24.36 -29.79
N ARG A 571 -25.63 -23.42 -30.52
CA ARG A 571 -25.55 -21.97 -30.26
C ARG A 571 -26.93 -21.31 -30.30
N CYS A 572 -27.14 -20.32 -29.45
CA CYS A 572 -28.37 -19.53 -29.43
C CYS A 572 -28.47 -18.69 -30.70
N GLY A 573 -29.59 -18.80 -31.40
CA GLY A 573 -29.89 -18.02 -32.60
C GLY A 573 -30.12 -16.54 -32.26
N ALA A 574 -29.93 -15.66 -33.24
CA ALA A 574 -30.43 -14.29 -33.14
C ALA A 574 -31.97 -14.32 -33.11
N ASP A 575 -32.57 -13.45 -32.30
CA ASP A 575 -34.02 -13.35 -32.12
C ASP A 575 -34.75 -13.36 -33.49
N PRO A 576 -35.68 -14.28 -33.76
CA PRO A 576 -36.47 -14.24 -34.97
C PRO A 576 -37.38 -13.02 -34.91
N SER A 577 -36.92 -11.91 -35.49
CA SER A 577 -37.75 -10.73 -35.76
C SER A 577 -39.13 -11.18 -36.29
N PRO A 578 -40.26 -10.69 -35.76
CA PRO A 578 -41.56 -11.27 -36.05
C PRO A 578 -42.05 -10.83 -37.43
N THR A 579 -41.54 -11.45 -38.50
CA THR A 579 -42.19 -11.44 -39.80
C THR A 579 -43.32 -12.47 -39.78
N LYS A 580 -44.38 -12.20 -39.01
CA LYS A 580 -45.63 -12.96 -39.15
C LYS A 580 -46.29 -12.54 -40.46
N SER A 581 -45.99 -13.27 -41.53
CA SER A 581 -46.81 -13.29 -42.74
C SER A 581 -48.23 -13.73 -42.36
N ILE A 582 -49.18 -12.80 -42.51
CA ILE A 582 -50.60 -13.06 -42.38
C ILE A 582 -51.02 -13.91 -43.58
N THR A 583 -51.26 -15.20 -43.36
CA THR A 583 -52.01 -16.04 -44.31
C THR A 583 -53.48 -15.95 -43.96
N PHE A 584 -54.23 -15.23 -44.78
CA PHE A 584 -55.70 -15.25 -44.76
C PHE A 584 -56.19 -16.66 -45.14
N ILE A 585 -56.85 -17.34 -44.20
CA ILE A 585 -57.78 -18.42 -44.53
C ILE A 585 -59.17 -17.90 -44.21
N LEU A 586 -59.93 -17.64 -45.27
CA LEU A 586 -61.35 -17.37 -45.22
C LEU A 586 -62.08 -18.69 -44.94
N THR A 587 -62.69 -18.82 -43.77
CA THR A 587 -63.72 -19.83 -43.51
C THR A 587 -64.92 -19.17 -42.85
N THR A 588 -65.91 -18.88 -43.68
CA THR A 588 -67.30 -18.64 -43.30
C THR A 588 -67.86 -19.88 -42.60
N PHE A 589 -68.43 -19.74 -41.40
CA PHE A 589 -69.70 -20.38 -41.02
C PHE A 589 -70.34 -19.68 -39.79
N THR A 590 -71.52 -19.12 -40.08
CA THR A 590 -72.77 -19.07 -39.29
C THR A 590 -72.78 -18.93 -37.77
N SER A 591 -73.41 -17.82 -37.40
CA SER A 591 -74.09 -17.46 -36.16
C SER A 591 -74.92 -18.58 -35.51
N THR A 592 -74.83 -18.69 -34.19
CA THR A 592 -76.00 -18.98 -33.35
C THR A 592 -75.84 -18.27 -32.02
N ALA A 593 -76.83 -17.44 -31.70
CA ALA A 593 -76.96 -16.73 -30.45
C ALA A 593 -77.48 -17.67 -29.36
N SER A 594 -77.03 -17.48 -28.12
CA SER A 594 -77.82 -17.77 -26.93
C SER A 594 -77.41 -16.87 -25.78
N ILE A 595 -78.44 -16.34 -25.14
CA ILE A 595 -78.51 -15.31 -24.10
C ILE A 595 -78.43 -15.99 -22.73
N GLN A 596 -77.76 -15.35 -21.76
CA GLN A 596 -78.12 -15.21 -20.32
C GLN A 596 -76.89 -14.66 -19.58
N SER A 597 -76.81 -13.38 -19.19
CA SER A 597 -77.52 -12.70 -18.09
C SER A 597 -77.29 -13.31 -16.70
N ALA A 598 -76.38 -12.71 -15.93
CA ALA A 598 -76.57 -12.48 -14.49
C ALA A 598 -75.62 -11.37 -13.99
N ARG A 599 -76.22 -10.23 -13.66
CA ARG A 599 -75.69 -9.19 -12.77
C ARG A 599 -75.31 -9.80 -11.42
N SER A 600 -74.26 -9.26 -10.80
CA SER A 600 -74.32 -8.88 -9.38
C SER A 600 -73.33 -7.77 -9.06
N SER A 601 -73.91 -6.71 -8.52
CA SER A 601 -73.36 -5.43 -8.09
C SER A 601 -73.04 -5.45 -6.60
N SER A 602 -71.95 -4.81 -6.19
CA SER A 602 -71.80 -4.05 -4.93
C SER A 602 -70.33 -3.65 -4.76
N ALA A 603 -69.95 -2.55 -4.12
CA ALA A 603 -70.56 -1.26 -3.85
C ALA A 603 -69.37 -0.42 -3.39
N ARG A 604 -69.29 0.80 -3.92
CA ARG A 604 -68.23 1.76 -3.65
C ARG A 604 -68.65 2.60 -2.46
N THR A 605 -67.82 2.69 -1.43
CA THR A 605 -67.99 3.69 -0.36
C THR A 605 -66.71 4.52 -0.27
N LYS A 606 -66.76 5.73 -0.84
CA LYS A 606 -65.97 6.90 -0.36
C LYS A 606 -66.74 7.45 0.86
N SER A 607 -66.17 8.09 1.87
CA SER A 607 -65.46 9.39 1.79
C SER A 607 -65.11 9.90 3.20
N LEU A 608 -64.16 10.87 3.26
CA LEU A 608 -64.02 12.00 4.22
C LEU A 608 -63.53 11.65 5.64
N SER A 609 -62.31 12.01 6.05
CA SER A 609 -61.73 13.34 6.36
C SER A 609 -62.31 14.02 7.60
N SER A 610 -61.49 14.16 8.64
CA SER A 610 -61.40 15.37 9.46
C SER A 610 -60.28 15.21 10.50
N SER A 611 -59.29 16.09 10.44
CA SER A 611 -58.49 16.55 11.58
C SER A 611 -59.07 17.92 11.99
N PRO A 612 -59.07 18.31 13.29
CA PRO A 612 -57.89 19.04 13.78
C PRO A 612 -57.55 18.86 15.29
N ARG A 613 -56.26 19.10 15.57
CA ARG A 613 -55.58 19.72 16.73
C ARG A 613 -56.30 19.81 18.09
N TYR A 614 -55.56 19.54 19.17
CA TYR A 614 -55.49 20.41 20.35
C TYR A 614 -54.17 20.23 21.12
N ALA A 615 -53.67 21.38 21.62
CA ALA A 615 -52.76 21.68 22.74
C ALA A 615 -51.45 20.89 22.90
#